data_AF-A0A3R8TUY8-F1
#
_entry.id   AF-A0A3R8TUY8-F1
#
_cell.length_a   1.000
_cell.length_b   1.000
_cell.length_c   1.000
_cell.angle_alpha   90.00
_cell.angle_beta   90.00
_cell.angle_gamma   90.00
#
_symmetry.space_group_name_H-M   'P 1'
#
loop_
_entity.id
_entity.type
_entity.pdbx_description
1 polymer ?
#
loop_
_entity_poly.entity_id
_entity_poly.type
_entity_poly.pdbx_seq_one_letter_code
_entity_poly.pdbx_strand_id
1 'polypeptide(L)'
;MTERIEHLHQCAHCSGTGTCNSSSAGESCAVCVKKNELRKGSYYGLSCGTCGGLGKTDTLTYRLTHRTQPIISILLVSISLLLVLFFGLIKSPYFHEVMAFCTTLIGSVTGYYFSSKRADGIAH
;
A
#
# COMPACT_ATOMS: atom_id res chain seq x y z
N MET A 1 14.06 -21.27 2.93
CA MET A 1 12.83 -20.81 2.24
C MET A 1 11.63 -21.32 3.01
N THR A 2 11.35 -20.68 4.16
CA THR A 2 10.29 -20.99 5.12
C THR A 2 10.58 -19.95 6.21
N GLU A 3 9.86 -18.85 6.39
CA GLU A 3 8.43 -18.64 6.48
C GLU A 3 8.06 -17.21 6.01
N ARG A 4 7.16 -17.10 5.04
CA ARG A 4 6.28 -15.91 4.85
C ARG A 4 4.85 -16.38 4.58
N ILE A 5 4.45 -17.47 5.24
CA ILE A 5 3.17 -18.15 4.98
C ILE A 5 2.07 -17.71 5.98
N GLU A 6 2.45 -17.11 7.12
CA GLU A 6 1.52 -16.84 8.23
C GLU A 6 0.44 -15.77 7.96
N HIS A 7 0.55 -14.96 6.90
CA HIS A 7 -0.43 -13.89 6.60
C HIS A 7 -1.16 -14.06 5.28
N LEU A 8 -0.90 -15.13 4.53
CA LEU A 8 -1.59 -15.40 3.28
C LEU A 8 -2.79 -16.31 3.54
N HIS A 9 -3.97 -15.72 3.44
CA HIS A 9 -5.23 -16.46 3.51
C HIS A 9 -5.69 -16.84 2.12
N GLN A 10 -6.49 -17.91 2.03
CA GLN A 10 -7.18 -18.21 0.80
C GLN A 10 -8.04 -17.02 0.39
N CYS A 11 -7.96 -16.63 -0.87
CA CYS A 11 -8.74 -15.53 -1.39
C CYS A 11 -10.22 -15.89 -1.27
N ALA A 12 -10.97 -15.10 -0.49
CA ALA A 12 -12.40 -15.33 -0.28
C ALA A 12 -13.25 -15.27 -1.58
N HIS A 13 -12.72 -14.66 -2.64
CA HIS A 13 -13.44 -14.50 -3.91
C HIS A 13 -13.34 -15.74 -4.81
N CYS A 14 -12.16 -16.37 -4.87
CA CYS A 14 -11.91 -17.56 -5.71
C CYS A 14 -11.68 -18.82 -4.86
N SER A 15 -11.88 -18.75 -3.55
CA SER A 15 -11.69 -19.86 -2.61
C SER A 15 -10.34 -20.57 -2.76
N GLY A 16 -9.27 -19.83 -3.02
CA GLY A 16 -7.93 -20.41 -3.17
C GLY A 16 -7.53 -20.84 -4.59
N THR A 17 -8.44 -20.86 -5.57
CA THR A 17 -8.15 -21.41 -6.91
C THR A 17 -7.32 -20.49 -7.79
N GLY A 18 -7.36 -19.18 -7.53
CA GLY A 18 -6.73 -18.16 -8.38
C GLY A 18 -7.56 -17.78 -9.62
N THR A 19 -8.53 -18.60 -10.02
CA THR A 19 -9.43 -18.32 -11.15
C THR A 19 -10.84 -18.02 -10.65
N CYS A 20 -11.51 -17.07 -11.29
CA CYS A 20 -12.86 -16.68 -10.88
C CYS A 20 -13.91 -17.64 -11.45
N ASN A 21 -14.72 -18.20 -10.55
CA ASN A 21 -15.84 -19.08 -10.83
C ASN A 21 -17.11 -18.69 -10.04
N SER A 22 -17.16 -17.46 -9.53
CA SER A 22 -18.13 -17.03 -8.51
C SER A 22 -19.52 -16.65 -9.07
N SER A 23 -19.76 -16.81 -10.38
CA SER A 23 -21.03 -16.50 -11.04
C SER A 23 -21.95 -17.74 -11.17
N SER A 24 -23.21 -17.53 -11.55
CA SER A 24 -24.33 -18.49 -11.52
C SER A 24 -24.22 -19.72 -12.45
N ALA A 25 -23.07 -19.94 -13.10
CA ALA A 25 -22.81 -21.10 -13.95
C ALA A 25 -21.33 -21.57 -13.90
N GLY A 26 -20.56 -21.15 -12.89
CA GLY A 26 -19.10 -21.34 -12.85
C GLY A 26 -18.32 -20.35 -13.73
N GLU A 27 -19.02 -19.37 -14.32
CA GLU A 27 -18.43 -18.25 -15.02
C GLU A 27 -17.69 -17.31 -14.08
N SER A 28 -16.74 -16.57 -14.64
CA SER A 28 -16.08 -15.48 -13.96
C SER A 28 -17.05 -14.31 -13.74
N CYS A 29 -17.02 -13.72 -12.55
CA CYS A 29 -17.89 -12.62 -12.17
C CYS A 29 -17.66 -11.39 -13.04
N ALA A 30 -18.69 -10.53 -13.17
CA ALA A 30 -18.62 -9.31 -13.97
C ALA A 30 -17.45 -8.38 -13.59
N VAL A 31 -17.02 -8.39 -12.32
CA VAL A 31 -15.87 -7.62 -11.84
C VAL A 31 -14.56 -8.15 -12.43
N CYS A 32 -14.37 -9.47 -12.48
CA CYS A 32 -13.17 -10.07 -13.07
C CYS A 32 -13.17 -9.93 -14.60
N VAL A 33 -14.33 -10.02 -15.25
CA VAL A 33 -14.46 -9.75 -16.69
C VAL A 33 -14.01 -8.31 -17.00
N LYS A 34 -14.51 -7.33 -16.25
CA LYS A 34 -14.11 -5.92 -16.41
C LYS A 34 -12.62 -5.70 -16.12
N LYS A 35 -12.08 -6.35 -15.09
CA LYS A 35 -10.67 -6.19 -14.69
C LYS A 35 -9.67 -6.84 -15.67
N ASN A 36 -10.11 -7.84 -16.42
CA ASN A 36 -9.36 -8.40 -17.54
C ASN A 36 -9.63 -7.65 -18.86
N GLU A 37 -10.28 -6.48 -18.79
CA GLU A 37 -10.57 -5.60 -19.95
C GLU A 37 -11.38 -6.29 -21.07
N LEU A 38 -12.17 -7.30 -20.70
CA LEU A 38 -13.01 -8.03 -21.64
C LEU A 38 -14.37 -7.33 -21.79
N ARG A 39 -14.95 -7.47 -22.98
CA ARG A 39 -16.33 -7.04 -23.26
C ARG A 39 -17.32 -7.83 -22.40
N LYS A 40 -18.54 -7.31 -22.22
CA LYS A 40 -19.60 -8.05 -21.50
C LYS A 40 -19.89 -9.37 -22.21
N GLY A 41 -19.73 -10.47 -21.49
CA GLY A 41 -19.93 -11.83 -21.97
C GLY A 41 -19.65 -12.84 -20.88
N SER A 42 -19.93 -14.10 -21.18
CA SER A 42 -19.65 -15.26 -20.32
C SER A 42 -18.24 -15.77 -20.55
N TYR A 43 -17.39 -15.68 -19.53
CA TYR A 43 -16.01 -16.14 -19.59
C TYR A 43 -15.71 -17.08 -18.43
N TYR A 44 -14.86 -18.06 -18.67
CA TYR A 44 -14.48 -19.07 -17.69
C TYR A 44 -12.99 -19.01 -17.43
N GLY A 45 -12.58 -19.29 -16.20
CA GLY A 45 -11.17 -19.37 -15.84
C GLY A 45 -10.40 -18.04 -15.87
N LEU A 46 -11.09 -16.89 -15.82
CA LEU A 46 -10.39 -15.61 -15.76
C LEU A 46 -9.58 -15.50 -14.47
N SER A 47 -8.43 -14.85 -14.57
CA SER A 47 -7.62 -14.52 -13.40
C SER A 47 -8.47 -13.75 -12.39
N CYS A 48 -8.47 -14.21 -11.14
CA CYS A 48 -9.24 -13.58 -10.08
C CYS A 48 -8.71 -12.17 -9.87
N GLY A 49 -9.54 -11.17 -10.13
CA GLY A 49 -9.19 -9.77 -9.96
C GLY A 49 -8.81 -9.38 -8.54
N THR A 50 -9.31 -10.10 -7.53
CA THR A 50 -9.06 -9.78 -6.11
C THR A 50 -7.65 -10.17 -5.67
N CYS A 51 -7.19 -11.36 -6.06
CA CYS A 51 -5.85 -11.87 -5.72
C CYS A 51 -4.83 -11.78 -6.88
N GLY A 52 -5.26 -11.32 -8.07
CA GLY A 52 -4.42 -11.26 -9.26
C GLY A 52 -4.05 -12.63 -9.84
N GLY A 53 -4.85 -13.68 -9.59
CA GLY A 53 -4.56 -15.03 -10.08
C GLY A 53 -3.82 -15.95 -9.09
N LEU A 54 -3.37 -15.43 -7.95
CA LEU A 54 -2.51 -16.17 -7.01
C LEU A 54 -3.25 -17.16 -6.09
N GLY A 55 -4.57 -17.06 -6.00
CA GLY A 55 -5.39 -17.85 -5.06
C GLY A 55 -5.23 -17.46 -3.60
N LYS A 56 -4.20 -16.69 -3.24
CA LYS A 56 -3.95 -16.21 -1.88
C LYS A 56 -4.00 -14.69 -1.81
N THR A 57 -4.42 -14.16 -0.66
CA THR A 57 -4.46 -12.73 -0.39
C THR A 57 -3.90 -12.45 1.00
N ASP A 58 -3.11 -11.39 1.10
CA ASP A 58 -2.65 -10.87 2.39
C ASP A 58 -3.82 -10.34 3.23
N THR A 59 -3.70 -10.42 4.55
CA THR A 59 -4.61 -9.75 5.48
C THR A 59 -4.62 -8.24 5.25
N LEU A 60 -5.76 -7.60 5.52
CA LEU A 60 -5.87 -6.15 5.46
C LEU A 60 -4.88 -5.47 6.43
N THR A 61 -4.62 -6.07 7.59
CA THR A 61 -3.64 -5.57 8.56
C THR A 61 -2.23 -5.57 7.98
N TYR A 62 -1.80 -6.64 7.31
CA TYR A 62 -0.49 -6.69 6.65
C TYR A 62 -0.36 -5.63 5.54
N ARG A 63 -1.41 -5.50 4.70
CA ARG A 63 -1.46 -4.46 3.65
C ARG A 63 -1.43 -3.06 4.24
N LEU A 64 -2.09 -2.85 5.37
CA LEU A 64 -2.12 -1.56 6.06
C LEU A 64 -0.75 -1.23 6.66
N THR A 65 -0.09 -2.17 7.33
CA THR A 65 1.27 -1.97 7.88
C THR A 65 2.27 -1.56 6.81
N HIS A 66 2.18 -2.12 5.59
CA HIS A 66 3.05 -1.74 4.48
C HIS A 66 2.72 -0.36 3.89
N ARG A 67 1.50 0.16 4.13
CA ARG A 67 1.04 1.47 3.66
C ARG A 67 1.13 2.55 4.73
N THR A 68 1.04 2.22 6.01
CA THR A 68 1.08 3.18 7.13
C THR A 68 2.43 3.85 7.22
N GLN A 69 3.51 3.12 6.98
CA GLN A 69 4.87 3.65 6.98
C GLN A 69 5.02 4.87 6.05
N PRO A 70 4.77 4.78 4.73
CA PRO A 70 4.87 5.93 3.83
C PRO A 70 3.79 7.00 4.11
N ILE A 71 2.59 6.63 4.54
CA ILE A 71 1.52 7.59 4.84
C ILE A 71 1.90 8.50 6.00
N ILE A 72 2.44 7.93 7.10
CA ILE A 72 2.86 8.70 8.28
C ILE A 72 4.01 9.65 7.91
N SER A 73 4.95 9.20 7.09
CA SER A 73 6.06 10.05 6.62
C SER A 73 5.55 11.25 5.82
N ILE A 74 4.66 11.03 4.85
CA ILE A 74 4.08 12.10 4.02
C ILE A 74 3.31 13.08 4.90
N LEU A 75 2.52 12.58 5.84
CA LEU A 75 1.73 13.40 6.74
C LEU A 75 2.62 14.31 7.60
N LEU A 76 3.67 13.76 8.23
CA LEU A 76 4.60 14.55 9.04
C LEU A 76 5.33 15.62 8.24
N VAL A 77 5.82 15.29 7.05
CA VAL A 77 6.47 16.26 6.16
C VAL A 77 5.49 17.36 5.75
N SER A 78 4.25 17.00 5.37
CA SER A 78 3.24 17.96 4.94
C SER A 78 2.86 18.95 6.05
N ILE A 79 2.65 18.46 7.29
CA ILE A 79 2.34 19.31 8.45
C ILE A 79 3.52 20.23 8.77
N SER A 80 4.74 19.71 8.72
CA SER A 80 5.95 20.51 8.98
C SER A 80 6.10 21.64 7.97
N LEU A 81 5.82 21.37 6.68
CA LEU A 81 5.88 22.35 5.62
C LEU A 81 4.78 23.42 5.77
N LEU A 82 3.57 23.02 6.14
CA LEU A 82 2.46 23.94 6.44
C LEU A 82 2.78 24.86 7.64
N LEU A 83 3.39 24.33 8.70
CA LEU A 83 3.85 25.11 9.86
C LEU A 83 4.87 26.18 9.44
N VAL A 84 5.87 25.81 8.65
CA VAL A 84 6.87 26.75 8.15
C VAL A 84 6.22 27.84 7.30
N LEU A 85 5.31 27.49 6.39
CA LEU A 85 4.59 28.46 5.57
C LEU A 85 3.73 29.41 6.41
N PHE A 86 3.01 28.87 7.39
CA PHE A 86 2.15 29.66 8.28
C PHE A 86 2.94 30.68 9.11
N PHE A 87 4.04 30.24 9.74
CA PHE A 87 4.90 31.13 10.54
C PHE A 87 5.65 32.16 9.67
N GLY A 88 5.99 31.79 8.43
CA GLY A 88 6.59 32.71 7.45
C GLY A 88 5.63 33.81 7.02
N LEU A 89 4.35 33.49 6.81
CA LEU A 89 3.31 34.46 6.45
C LEU A 89 3.04 35.47 7.57
N ILE A 90 3.07 35.02 8.82
CA ILE A 90 2.80 35.86 10.00
C ILE A 90 4.03 36.71 10.40
N LYS A 91 5.19 36.54 9.73
CA LYS A 91 6.48 37.18 10.09
C LYS A 91 6.77 37.04 11.60
N SER A 92 6.55 35.85 12.12
CA SER A 92 6.75 35.56 13.54
C SER A 92 8.23 35.69 13.93
N PRO A 93 8.56 36.25 15.10
CA PRO A 93 9.94 36.28 15.60
C PRO A 93 10.52 34.87 15.80
N TYR A 94 9.67 33.86 15.99
CA TYR A 94 10.06 32.46 16.19
C TYR A 94 10.26 31.66 14.90
N PHE A 95 10.20 32.32 13.73
CA PHE A 95 10.27 31.64 12.43
C PHE A 95 11.52 30.77 12.28
N HIS A 96 12.68 31.28 12.70
CA HIS A 96 13.95 30.57 12.55
C HIS A 96 14.02 29.33 13.46
N GLU A 97 13.48 29.39 14.68
CA GLU A 97 13.43 28.26 15.61
C GLU A 97 12.48 27.17 15.13
N VAL A 98 11.30 27.56 14.62
CA VAL A 98 10.33 26.63 14.04
C VAL A 98 10.88 25.96 12.78
N MET A 99 11.55 26.71 11.90
CA MET A 99 12.20 26.14 10.72
C MET A 99 13.29 25.13 11.11
N ALA A 100 14.18 25.48 12.05
CA ALA A 100 15.22 24.58 12.51
C ALA A 100 14.63 23.28 13.07
N PHE A 101 13.59 23.36 13.90
CA PHE A 101 12.88 22.20 14.42
C PHE A 101 12.26 21.35 13.30
N CYS A 102 11.54 21.98 12.36
CA CYS A 102 10.90 21.29 11.24
C CYS A 102 11.92 20.59 10.33
N THR A 103 13.07 21.20 10.04
CA THR A 103 14.11 20.57 9.21
C THR A 103 14.72 19.34 9.87
N THR A 104 15.00 19.38 11.18
CA THR A 104 15.47 18.22 11.95
C THR A 104 14.41 17.12 12.02
N LEU A 105 13.14 17.49 12.20
CA LEU A 105 12.03 16.53 12.24
C LEU A 105 11.85 15.86 10.88
N ILE A 106 11.84 16.63 9.79
CA ILE A 106 11.78 16.10 8.42
C ILE A 106 12.96 15.17 8.18
N GLY A 107 14.19 15.61 8.47
CA GLY A 107 15.41 14.82 8.25
C GLY A 107 15.42 13.51 9.03
N SER A 108 15.02 13.53 10.31
CA SER A 108 14.95 12.33 11.14
C SER A 108 13.85 11.36 10.70
N VAL A 109 12.68 11.86 10.32
CA VAL A 109 11.56 11.05 9.80
C VAL A 109 11.92 10.46 8.44
N THR A 110 12.46 11.26 7.53
CA THR A 110 12.89 10.75 6.21
C THR A 110 14.04 9.77 6.35
N GLY A 111 14.97 10.02 7.28
CA GLY A 111 16.04 9.09 7.62
C GLY A 111 15.46 7.79 8.19
N TYR A 112 14.58 7.85 9.18
CA TYR A 112 14.02 6.63 9.77
C TYR A 112 13.21 5.79 8.77
N TYR A 113 12.40 6.44 7.93
CA TYR A 113 11.47 5.73 7.03
C TYR A 113 12.03 5.42 5.64
N PHE A 114 12.98 6.21 5.14
CA PHE A 114 13.60 6.03 3.81
C PHE A 114 15.11 5.72 3.87
N SER A 115 15.77 5.79 5.03
CA SER A 115 17.11 5.22 5.15
C SER A 115 16.99 3.72 4.98
N SER A 116 17.65 3.26 3.93
CA SER A 116 17.67 1.88 3.50
C SER A 116 18.22 1.00 4.63
N LYS A 117 17.35 0.34 5.39
CA LYS A 117 17.70 -0.97 5.93
C LYS A 117 17.71 -1.94 4.75
N ARG A 118 18.79 -1.88 3.96
CA ARG A 118 19.27 -3.03 3.17
C ARG A 118 19.78 -4.07 4.17
N ALA A 119 18.85 -4.84 4.70
CA ALA A 119 19.00 -6.13 5.36
C ALA A 119 17.56 -6.51 5.71
N ASP A 120 16.84 -7.21 4.82
CA ASP A 120 17.17 -8.59 4.49
C ASP A 120 17.16 -8.90 2.99
N GLY A 121 18.34 -9.37 2.54
CA GLY A 121 18.50 -10.42 1.53
C GLY A 121 17.92 -10.17 0.14
N ILE A 122 18.77 -9.70 -0.77
CA ILE A 122 19.10 -10.33 -2.06
C ILE A 122 19.92 -9.29 -2.84
N ALA A 123 21.24 -9.45 -2.76
CA ALA A 123 22.07 -9.20 -3.92
C ALA A 123 21.69 -10.28 -4.95
N HIS A 124 21.13 -9.84 -6.07
CA HIS A 124 21.53 -10.41 -7.35
C HIS A 124 22.57 -9.46 -7.92
#